data_AF-A0A928BBE5-F1
#
_entry.id   AF-A0A928BBE5-F1
#
_cell.length_a   1.000
_cell.length_b   1.000
_cell.length_c   1.000
_cell.angle_alpha   90.00
_cell.angle_beta   90.00
_cell.angle_gamma   90.00
#
_symmetry.space_group_name_H-M   'P 1'
#
loop_
_entity.id
_entity.type
_entity.pdbx_description
1 polymer ?
#
loop_
_entity_poly.entity_id
_entity_poly.type
_entity_poly.pdbx_seq_one_letter_code
_entity_poly.pdbx_strand_id
1 'polypeptide(L)'
;MKILKYLTYSLALILMVASCEKHEILFPTTPVDKNDAMFQLHYFEPINNVAANYIDSVFVNDVIYSSVDGSGQLLPYNGVPGGSAARFFTVKSGEVNLKFYRKGNIVYNQNVTLTPGKQNVFVHNMNQKPIVIDNQSPFWNHNSTEATLETFDTDSLASVMFVNLLYEDATTPYPGKIQYQYEDARTKEWTNLGKAVAFGESTERTKIKVVKSVFNSSGYCRVNYRMLDEDGNILQVMNSAGKMVNYSDYWNAYIGRSYMHIYGGVRTAKPVSAVKQWTSL
;
A
#
# COMPACT_ATOMS: atom_id res chain seq x y z
N MET A 1 -65.16 30.22 1.51
CA MET A 1 -64.41 29.00 1.08
C MET A 1 -63.08 29.28 0.37
N LYS A 2 -62.90 30.38 -0.39
CA LYS A 2 -61.62 30.64 -1.10
C LYS A 2 -60.44 30.94 -0.16
N ILE A 3 -60.64 31.72 0.90
CA ILE A 3 -59.58 32.08 1.88
C ILE A 3 -59.07 30.87 2.68
N LEU A 4 -59.95 29.94 3.06
CA LEU A 4 -59.58 28.75 3.82
C LEU A 4 -58.68 27.79 3.01
N LYS A 5 -58.89 27.71 1.67
CA LYS A 5 -58.04 26.95 0.75
C LYS A 5 -56.61 27.51 0.70
N TYR A 6 -56.47 28.84 0.58
CA TYR A 6 -55.12 29.45 0.55
C TYR A 6 -54.38 29.27 1.87
N LEU A 7 -55.09 29.34 3.00
CA LEU A 7 -54.48 29.11 4.32
C LEU A 7 -53.95 27.67 4.49
N THR A 8 -54.67 26.68 3.94
CA THR A 8 -54.25 25.27 3.99
C THR A 8 -53.07 24.99 3.06
N TYR A 9 -53.02 25.61 1.87
CA TYR A 9 -51.85 25.51 0.98
C TYR A 9 -50.61 26.18 1.57
N SER A 10 -50.75 27.35 2.21
CA SER A 10 -49.63 28.03 2.87
C SER A 10 -49.09 27.23 4.05
N LEU A 11 -49.97 26.63 4.86
CA LEU A 11 -49.58 25.81 6.00
C LEU A 11 -48.90 24.49 5.56
N ALA A 12 -49.37 23.88 4.47
CA ALA A 12 -48.76 22.70 3.88
C ALA A 12 -47.38 22.99 3.26
N LEU A 13 -47.17 24.16 2.65
CA LEU A 13 -45.85 24.57 2.17
C LEU A 13 -44.86 24.76 3.34
N ILE A 14 -45.27 25.44 4.42
CA ILE A 14 -44.41 25.70 5.58
C ILE A 14 -43.99 24.40 6.28
N LEU A 15 -44.91 23.42 6.39
CA LEU A 15 -44.61 22.09 6.94
C LEU A 15 -43.65 21.28 6.06
N MET A 16 -43.69 21.45 4.74
CA MET A 16 -42.73 20.80 3.83
C MET A 16 -41.32 21.42 3.88
N VAL A 17 -41.18 22.71 4.20
CA VAL A 17 -39.84 23.32 4.41
C VAL A 17 -39.25 22.96 5.78
N ALA A 18 -40.09 22.74 6.79
CA ALA A 18 -39.67 22.38 8.14
C ALA A 18 -39.30 20.90 8.32
N SER A 19 -39.73 20.00 7.42
CA SER A 19 -39.44 18.55 7.51
C SER A 19 -38.01 18.16 7.07
N CYS A 20 -37.17 19.12 6.69
CA CYS A 20 -35.75 18.90 6.40
C CYS A 20 -34.90 19.08 7.68
N GLU A 21 -35.26 18.41 8.77
CA GLU A 21 -34.28 18.21 9.84
C GLU A 21 -33.23 17.23 9.32
N LYS A 22 -32.03 17.75 9.01
CA LYS A 22 -30.87 16.92 8.73
C LYS A 22 -30.63 16.04 9.95
N HIS A 23 -31.05 14.79 9.87
CA HIS A 23 -30.66 13.78 10.83
C HIS A 23 -29.18 13.49 10.54
N GLU A 24 -28.28 14.14 11.29
CA GLU A 24 -26.86 13.82 11.20
C GLU A 24 -26.68 12.37 11.68
N ILE A 25 -26.32 11.50 10.74
CA ILE A 25 -25.88 10.15 11.05
C ILE A 25 -24.48 10.29 11.65
N LEU A 26 -24.43 10.42 12.98
CA LEU A 26 -23.17 10.42 13.72
C LEU A 26 -22.66 8.99 13.79
N PHE A 27 -21.62 8.70 13.01
CA PHE A 27 -20.87 7.47 13.19
C PHE A 27 -20.00 7.61 14.44
N PRO A 28 -20.05 6.66 15.40
CA PRO A 28 -19.18 6.67 16.56
C PRO A 28 -17.74 6.41 16.09
N THR A 29 -17.05 7.48 15.75
CA THR A 29 -15.65 7.47 15.32
C THR A 29 -14.87 8.36 16.26
N THR A 30 -13.71 7.89 16.69
CA THR A 30 -12.74 8.74 17.36
C THR A 30 -11.88 9.37 16.27
N PRO A 31 -11.88 10.70 16.13
CA PRO A 31 -10.98 11.37 15.20
C PRO A 31 -9.53 10.99 15.51
N VAL A 32 -8.76 10.67 14.48
CA VAL A 32 -7.31 10.48 14.62
C VAL A 32 -6.69 11.86 14.83
N ASP A 33 -5.83 12.00 15.84
CA ASP A 33 -5.09 13.25 16.06
C ASP A 33 -4.14 13.46 14.87
N LYS A 34 -4.05 14.69 14.36
CA LYS A 34 -3.12 15.04 13.26
C LYS A 34 -1.66 14.74 13.59
N ASN A 35 -1.33 14.67 14.88
CA ASN A 35 0.01 14.37 15.37
C ASN A 35 0.22 12.86 15.59
N ASP A 36 -0.81 12.03 15.44
CA ASP A 36 -0.65 10.58 15.57
C ASP A 36 0.07 10.00 14.35
N ALA A 37 0.84 8.95 14.60
CA ALA A 37 1.39 8.13 13.55
C ALA A 37 0.37 7.06 13.16
N MET A 38 0.22 6.85 11.85
CA MET A 38 -0.60 5.80 11.28
C MET A 38 0.31 4.86 10.50
N PHE A 39 0.29 3.55 10.76
CA PHE A 39 1.20 2.64 10.07
C PHE A 39 0.58 1.31 9.64
N GLN A 40 1.14 0.76 8.55
CA GLN A 40 1.03 -0.64 8.18
C GLN A 40 2.36 -1.32 8.46
N LEU A 41 2.32 -2.53 8.99
CA LEU A 41 3.49 -3.31 9.32
C LEU A 41 3.63 -4.48 8.34
N HIS A 42 4.78 -4.58 7.70
CA HIS A 42 5.08 -5.55 6.65
C HIS A 42 6.22 -6.44 7.10
N TYR A 43 6.07 -7.76 6.94
CA TYR A 43 7.09 -8.76 7.23
C TYR A 43 7.73 -9.25 5.93
N PHE A 44 8.96 -8.82 5.65
CA PHE A 44 9.66 -9.01 4.38
C PHE A 44 11.08 -9.56 4.56
N GLU A 45 11.30 -10.39 5.58
CA GLU A 45 12.56 -11.13 5.71
C GLU A 45 12.72 -12.15 4.56
N PRO A 46 13.93 -12.30 3.99
CA PRO A 46 14.16 -13.12 2.80
C PRO A 46 14.16 -14.64 3.11
N ILE A 47 13.05 -15.15 3.66
CA ILE A 47 12.90 -16.55 4.10
C ILE A 47 11.70 -17.24 3.46
N ASN A 48 11.73 -18.58 3.43
CA ASN A 48 10.63 -19.35 2.83
C ASN A 48 9.30 -19.11 3.57
N ASN A 49 8.21 -18.99 2.82
CA ASN A 49 6.87 -18.89 3.37
C ASN A 49 6.36 -20.26 3.84
N VAL A 50 6.79 -20.66 5.04
CA VAL A 50 6.41 -21.93 5.70
C VAL A 50 6.02 -21.68 7.15
N ALA A 51 5.20 -22.56 7.73
CA ALA A 51 4.66 -22.39 9.09
C ALA A 51 5.72 -22.17 10.18
N ALA A 52 6.94 -22.68 10.00
CA ALA A 52 8.06 -22.43 10.91
C ALA A 52 8.50 -20.96 10.97
N ASN A 53 8.10 -20.15 9.99
CA ASN A 53 8.48 -18.76 9.83
C ASN A 53 7.32 -17.78 10.12
N TYR A 54 6.13 -18.27 10.43
CA TYR A 54 4.98 -17.40 10.69
C TYR A 54 5.15 -16.68 12.03
N ILE A 55 4.60 -15.47 12.10
CA ILE A 55 4.53 -14.69 13.33
C ILE A 55 3.13 -14.87 13.90
N ASP A 56 3.06 -15.40 15.12
CA ASP A 56 1.79 -15.75 15.76
C ASP A 56 1.11 -14.54 16.37
N SER A 57 1.90 -13.57 16.86
CA SER A 57 1.35 -12.31 17.35
C SER A 57 2.34 -11.17 17.24
N VAL A 58 1.79 -9.97 17.00
CA VAL A 58 2.50 -8.70 16.90
C VAL A 58 2.03 -7.80 18.03
N PHE A 59 2.98 -7.28 18.80
CA PHE A 59 2.76 -6.28 19.83
C PHE A 59 3.43 -4.97 19.46
N VAL A 60 2.76 -3.87 19.81
CA VAL A 60 3.27 -2.49 19.67
C VAL A 60 3.07 -1.82 21.03
N ASN A 61 4.16 -1.41 21.69
CA ASN A 61 4.12 -0.88 23.07
C ASN A 61 3.28 -1.74 24.02
N ASP A 62 3.52 -3.06 24.00
CA ASP A 62 2.83 -4.07 24.84
C ASP A 62 1.32 -4.23 24.58
N VAL A 63 0.76 -3.57 23.57
CA VAL A 63 -0.60 -3.79 23.08
C VAL A 63 -0.55 -4.79 21.93
N ILE A 64 -1.48 -5.75 21.91
CA ILE A 64 -1.59 -6.72 20.82
C ILE A 64 -2.29 -6.09 19.61
N TYR A 65 -1.63 -6.14 18.46
CA TYR A 65 -2.12 -5.55 17.20
C TYR A 65 -2.51 -6.61 16.16
N SER A 66 -1.90 -7.79 16.22
CA SER A 66 -2.27 -8.95 15.41
C SER A 66 -2.02 -10.23 16.20
N SER A 67 -2.87 -11.23 16.05
CA SER A 67 -2.68 -12.55 16.66
C SER A 67 -3.38 -13.66 15.88
N VAL A 68 -2.94 -14.90 16.11
CA VAL A 68 -3.60 -16.15 15.66
C VAL A 68 -5.09 -16.18 15.98
N ASP A 69 -5.48 -15.70 17.17
CA ASP A 69 -6.87 -15.71 17.65
C ASP A 69 -7.70 -14.50 17.17
N GLY A 70 -7.06 -13.57 16.45
CA GLY A 70 -7.67 -12.35 15.93
C GLY A 70 -7.54 -12.24 14.42
N SER A 71 -6.63 -11.38 13.95
CA SER A 71 -6.39 -11.09 12.52
C SER A 71 -5.63 -12.18 11.77
N GLY A 72 -5.24 -13.27 12.44
CA GLY A 72 -4.41 -14.34 11.90
C GLY A 72 -2.91 -14.11 12.07
N GLN A 73 -2.12 -15.09 11.61
CA GLN A 73 -0.67 -15.03 11.61
C GLN A 73 -0.16 -14.00 10.59
N LEU A 74 0.97 -13.36 10.88
CA LEU A 74 1.71 -12.56 9.90
C LEU A 74 2.73 -13.45 9.18
N LEU A 75 2.47 -13.68 7.89
CA LEU A 75 3.28 -14.55 7.02
C LEU A 75 4.44 -13.78 6.38
N PRO A 76 5.56 -14.45 6.03
CA PRO A 76 6.60 -13.84 5.20
C PRO A 76 6.03 -13.27 3.89
N TYR A 77 6.53 -12.09 3.50
CA TYR A 77 6.09 -11.30 2.35
C TYR A 77 4.62 -10.85 2.41
N ASN A 78 4.16 -10.47 3.60
CA ASN A 78 2.80 -10.00 3.86
C ASN A 78 2.80 -8.84 4.88
N GLY A 79 1.64 -8.25 5.16
CA GLY A 79 1.51 -7.15 6.12
C GLY A 79 0.21 -7.16 6.91
N VAL A 80 0.21 -6.40 8.00
CA VAL A 80 -0.92 -6.17 8.90
C VAL A 80 -1.11 -4.66 9.15
N PRO A 81 -2.35 -4.16 9.19
CA PRO A 81 -3.59 -4.89 8.94
C PRO A 81 -3.71 -5.36 7.47
N GLY A 82 -4.32 -6.54 7.26
CA GLY A 82 -4.42 -7.20 5.95
C GLY A 82 -5.28 -6.46 4.91
N GLY A 83 -5.00 -6.72 3.63
CA GLY A 83 -5.44 -5.92 2.48
C GLY A 83 -6.94 -5.95 2.12
N SER A 84 -7.45 -4.75 1.79
CA SER A 84 -8.52 -4.41 0.82
C SER A 84 -9.10 -3.00 1.09
N ALA A 85 -8.81 -2.41 2.26
CA ALA A 85 -9.39 -1.15 2.71
C ALA A 85 -8.38 -0.14 3.27
N ALA A 86 -7.08 -0.33 2.99
CA ALA A 86 -6.02 0.62 3.38
C ALA A 86 -6.10 1.08 4.83
N ARG A 87 -6.24 0.09 5.70
CA ARG A 87 -6.30 0.27 7.13
C ARG A 87 -4.90 0.55 7.63
N PHE A 88 -4.81 1.39 8.65
CA PHE A 88 -3.58 1.68 9.36
C PHE A 88 -3.87 1.54 10.84
N PHE A 89 -2.88 1.05 11.57
CA PHE A 89 -2.86 1.15 13.01
C PHE A 89 -2.52 2.57 13.42
N THR A 90 -3.08 3.05 14.54
CA THR A 90 -2.85 4.41 15.03
C THR A 90 -2.16 4.37 16.38
N VAL A 91 -1.07 5.12 16.53
CA VAL A 91 -0.32 5.28 17.77
C VAL A 91 0.12 6.74 17.93
N LYS A 92 0.51 7.14 19.14
CA LYS A 92 1.21 8.41 19.33
C LYS A 92 2.54 8.36 18.55
N SER A 93 2.84 9.41 17.80
CA SER A 93 4.12 9.54 17.12
C SER A 93 5.27 9.63 18.12
N GLY A 94 6.46 9.20 17.71
CA GLY A 94 7.62 9.01 18.57
C GLY A 94 8.17 7.59 18.52
N GLU A 95 8.94 7.21 19.53
CA GLU A 95 9.49 5.86 19.64
C GLU A 95 8.40 4.86 20.05
N VAL A 96 8.27 3.79 19.28
CA VAL A 96 7.43 2.64 19.60
C VAL A 96 8.26 1.36 19.56
N ASN A 97 7.93 0.42 20.42
CA ASN A 97 8.56 -0.89 20.47
C ASN A 97 7.69 -1.92 19.74
N LEU A 98 8.30 -2.67 18.83
CA LEU A 98 7.68 -3.76 18.10
C LEU A 98 8.18 -5.10 18.64
N LYS A 99 7.28 -5.98 19.09
CA LYS A 99 7.61 -7.35 19.52
C LYS A 99 6.85 -8.38 18.71
N PHE A 100 7.57 -9.33 18.12
CA PHE A 100 6.95 -10.46 17.40
C PHE A 100 7.14 -11.73 18.21
N TYR A 101 6.08 -12.52 18.28
CA TYR A 101 6.10 -13.84 18.90
C TYR A 101 5.91 -14.94 17.87
N ARG A 102 6.64 -16.04 18.07
CA ARG A 102 6.51 -17.28 17.32
C ARG A 102 6.58 -18.45 18.30
N LYS A 103 5.54 -19.27 18.34
CA LYS A 103 5.33 -20.40 19.25
C LYS A 103 5.58 -20.00 20.71
N GLY A 104 5.07 -18.83 21.11
CA GLY A 104 5.22 -18.28 22.46
C GLY A 104 6.59 -17.64 22.76
N ASN A 105 7.55 -17.69 21.85
CA ASN A 105 8.87 -17.07 22.04
C ASN A 105 8.98 -15.73 21.32
N ILE A 106 9.64 -14.76 21.94
CA ILE A 106 9.97 -13.48 21.29
C ILE A 106 11.05 -13.75 20.23
N VAL A 107 10.75 -13.40 18.97
CA VAL A 107 11.68 -13.52 17.84
C VAL A 107 12.09 -12.17 17.25
N TYR A 108 11.40 -11.11 17.63
CA TYR A 108 11.73 -9.73 17.27
C TYR A 108 11.42 -8.82 18.45
N ASN A 109 12.31 -7.90 18.76
CA ASN A 109 12.10 -6.88 19.78
C ASN A 109 12.96 -5.66 19.43
N GLN A 110 12.40 -4.71 18.69
CA GLN A 110 13.12 -3.54 18.20
C GLN A 110 12.28 -2.28 18.35
N ASN A 111 12.96 -1.18 18.64
CA ASN A 111 12.35 0.14 18.64
C ASN A 111 12.38 0.75 17.24
N VAL A 112 11.34 1.53 16.92
CA VAL A 112 11.20 2.29 15.70
C VAL A 112 10.60 3.65 16.00
N THR A 113 11.09 4.69 15.32
CA THR A 113 10.53 6.03 15.41
C THR A 113 9.47 6.20 14.31
N LEU A 114 8.24 6.50 14.71
CA LEU A 114 7.16 6.84 13.80
C LEU A 114 6.87 8.34 13.85
N THR A 115 6.60 8.93 12.69
CA THR A 115 6.29 10.35 12.53
C THR A 115 4.79 10.54 12.30
N PRO A 116 4.25 11.75 12.51
CA PRO A 116 2.87 12.04 12.15
C PRO A 116 2.55 11.68 10.70
N GLY A 117 1.35 11.13 10.45
CA GLY A 117 0.90 10.73 9.12
C GLY A 117 0.97 9.23 8.83
N LYS A 118 0.68 8.83 7.58
CA LYS A 118 0.63 7.41 7.18
C LYS A 118 2.00 6.91 6.74
N GLN A 119 2.42 5.76 7.28
CA GLN A 119 3.73 5.16 7.02
C GLN A 119 3.61 3.64 6.77
N ASN A 120 4.61 3.08 6.11
CA ASN A 120 4.81 1.64 5.98
C ASN A 120 6.08 1.26 6.74
N VAL A 121 5.95 0.29 7.65
CA VAL A 121 7.05 -0.22 8.48
C VAL A 121 7.40 -1.62 8.00
N PHE A 122 8.64 -1.83 7.56
CA PHE A 122 9.11 -3.09 7.01
C PHE A 122 10.09 -3.76 7.97
N VAL A 123 9.70 -4.89 8.54
CA VAL A 123 10.61 -5.80 9.24
C VAL A 123 11.20 -6.76 8.21
N HIS A 124 12.45 -6.51 7.84
CA HIS A 124 13.16 -7.24 6.79
C HIS A 124 14.28 -8.15 7.33
N ASN A 125 14.62 -8.03 8.61
CA ASN A 125 15.58 -8.87 9.31
C ASN A 125 15.22 -8.88 10.81
N MET A 126 15.13 -10.06 11.42
CA MET A 126 14.72 -10.18 12.83
C MET A 126 15.69 -9.57 13.85
N ASN A 127 16.90 -9.21 13.41
CA ASN A 127 17.96 -8.67 14.26
C ASN A 127 18.31 -7.20 13.95
N GLN A 128 17.57 -6.56 13.05
CA GLN A 128 17.81 -5.17 12.65
C GLN A 128 16.58 -4.31 12.91
N LYS A 129 16.80 -3.00 13.02
CA LYS A 129 15.70 -2.03 13.08
C LYS A 129 14.86 -2.11 11.79
N PRO A 130 13.54 -1.86 11.88
CA PRO A 130 12.72 -1.89 10.69
C PRO A 130 12.98 -0.66 9.83
N ILE A 131 12.65 -0.78 8.55
CA ILE A 131 12.70 0.33 7.59
C ILE A 131 11.34 1.04 7.61
N VAL A 132 11.34 2.36 7.71
CA VAL A 132 10.11 3.16 7.71
C VAL A 132 10.07 4.00 6.44
N ILE A 133 8.97 3.84 5.68
CA ILE A 133 8.74 4.53 4.41
C ILE A 133 7.46 5.34 4.53
N ASP A 134 7.52 6.62 4.16
CA ASP A 134 6.33 7.45 4.06
C ASP A 134 5.37 6.85 3.01
N ASN A 135 4.10 6.71 3.37
CA ASN A 135 3.12 6.10 2.48
C ASN A 135 2.68 7.06 1.34
N GLN A 136 3.11 8.32 1.40
CA GLN A 136 2.81 9.41 0.47
C GLN A 136 1.30 9.67 0.40
N SER A 137 0.70 9.81 1.58
CA SER A 137 -0.71 10.15 1.78
C SER A 137 -0.87 11.64 2.10
N PRO A 138 -1.98 12.31 1.69
CA PRO A 138 -3.09 11.79 0.90
C PRO A 138 -2.63 11.36 -0.48
N PHE A 139 -3.13 10.22 -0.94
CA PHE A 139 -2.94 9.84 -2.33
C PHE A 139 -3.63 10.88 -3.21
N TRP A 140 -3.18 11.00 -4.45
CA TRP A 140 -3.72 11.94 -5.42
C TRP A 140 -5.25 12.10 -5.27
N ASN A 141 -5.67 13.33 -4.99
CA ASN A 141 -7.06 13.66 -4.74
C ASN A 141 -7.85 13.52 -6.04
N HIS A 142 -8.80 12.57 -6.08
CA HIS A 142 -9.76 12.44 -7.18
C HIS A 142 -10.80 13.57 -7.22
N ASN A 143 -10.82 14.43 -6.21
CA ASN A 143 -11.76 15.54 -6.02
C ASN A 143 -11.01 16.86 -5.75
N SER A 144 -10.16 17.33 -6.66
CA SER A 144 -9.86 18.76 -6.67
C SER A 144 -11.16 19.50 -7.00
N THR A 145 -11.61 20.36 -6.08
CA THR A 145 -12.73 21.30 -6.27
C THR A 145 -12.48 22.34 -7.38
N GLU A 146 -11.33 22.28 -8.03
CA GLU A 146 -11.10 22.88 -9.34
C GLU A 146 -11.59 21.89 -10.41
N ALA A 147 -12.90 21.83 -10.57
CA ALA A 147 -13.52 21.23 -11.75
C ALA A 147 -13.29 22.17 -12.95
N THR A 148 -12.03 22.27 -13.39
CA THR A 148 -11.76 22.56 -14.80
C THR A 148 -12.23 21.34 -15.60
N LEU A 149 -12.52 21.52 -16.88
CA LEU A 149 -13.09 20.51 -17.79
C LEU A 149 -12.14 19.32 -18.09
N GLU A 150 -11.39 18.82 -17.10
CA GLU A 150 -10.47 17.68 -17.16
C GLU A 150 -11.09 16.41 -16.54
N THR A 151 -12.37 16.16 -16.78
CA THR A 151 -13.04 14.89 -16.44
C THR A 151 -12.56 13.70 -17.30
N PHE A 152 -11.37 13.79 -17.93
CA PHE A 152 -10.81 12.80 -18.84
C PHE A 152 -9.53 12.10 -18.38
N ASP A 153 -9.11 12.24 -17.11
CA ASP A 153 -7.93 11.49 -16.60
C ASP A 153 -8.18 10.72 -15.29
N THR A 154 -9.30 10.90 -14.58
CA THR A 154 -9.63 10.06 -13.41
C THR A 154 -10.25 8.72 -13.81
N ASP A 155 -10.69 8.58 -15.05
CA ASP A 155 -11.28 7.36 -15.63
C ASP A 155 -10.23 6.46 -16.32
N SER A 156 -8.94 6.80 -16.19
CA SER A 156 -7.86 6.07 -16.87
C SER A 156 -6.53 6.09 -16.12
N LEU A 157 -6.48 6.40 -14.83
CA LEU A 157 -5.23 6.43 -14.07
C LEU A 157 -5.24 5.52 -12.84
N ALA A 158 -4.08 4.94 -12.55
CA ALA A 158 -3.71 4.37 -11.25
C ALA A 158 -2.41 5.03 -10.77
N SER A 159 -2.10 4.95 -9.47
CA SER A 159 -0.78 5.35 -8.95
C SER A 159 -0.01 4.15 -8.43
N VAL A 160 1.30 4.16 -8.60
CA VAL A 160 2.19 3.11 -8.10
C VAL A 160 3.40 3.76 -7.44
N MET A 161 3.74 3.31 -6.24
CA MET A 161 5.09 3.47 -5.68
C MET A 161 5.80 2.12 -5.66
N PHE A 162 7.11 2.14 -5.79
CA PHE A 162 7.96 0.96 -5.70
C PHE A 162 8.84 1.03 -4.45
N VAL A 163 8.98 -0.08 -3.74
CA VAL A 163 9.83 -0.25 -2.56
C VAL A 163 10.82 -1.37 -2.83
N ASN A 164 12.11 -1.10 -2.63
CA ASN A 164 13.16 -2.09 -2.85
C ASN A 164 13.62 -2.72 -1.52
N LEU A 165 13.31 -4.00 -1.32
CA LEU A 165 13.82 -4.85 -0.24
C LEU A 165 14.50 -6.11 -0.81
N LEU A 166 15.11 -5.99 -2.00
CA LEU A 166 15.82 -7.09 -2.63
C LEU A 166 17.10 -7.43 -1.85
N TYR A 167 17.28 -8.72 -1.59
CA TYR A 167 18.55 -9.25 -1.10
C TYR A 167 19.37 -9.85 -2.23
N GLU A 168 20.70 -9.69 -2.17
CA GLU A 168 21.63 -10.38 -3.07
C GLU A 168 21.73 -11.87 -2.70
N ASP A 169 21.89 -12.14 -1.41
CA ASP A 169 21.94 -13.47 -0.78
C ASP A 169 21.09 -13.49 0.50
N ALA A 170 21.03 -14.60 1.25
CA ALA A 170 20.16 -14.73 2.43
C ALA A 170 20.42 -13.68 3.55
N THR A 171 21.55 -12.97 3.52
CA THR A 171 21.98 -12.05 4.57
C THR A 171 22.35 -10.66 4.07
N THR A 172 22.71 -10.52 2.79
CA THR A 172 23.23 -9.28 2.23
C THR A 172 22.17 -8.58 1.37
N PRO A 173 21.77 -7.34 1.71
CA PRO A 173 20.98 -6.50 0.82
C PRO A 173 21.60 -6.34 -0.56
N TYR A 174 20.77 -6.18 -1.60
CA TYR A 174 21.28 -5.87 -2.94
C TYR A 174 22.07 -4.55 -2.91
N PRO A 175 23.35 -4.55 -3.34
CA PRO A 175 24.23 -3.40 -3.14
C PRO A 175 23.92 -2.23 -4.08
N GLY A 176 23.29 -2.50 -5.22
CA GLY A 176 23.00 -1.49 -6.23
C GLY A 176 21.60 -0.86 -6.12
N LYS A 177 21.35 0.14 -6.95
CA LYS A 177 20.03 0.73 -7.17
C LYS A 177 19.25 -0.02 -8.25
N ILE A 178 17.92 -0.01 -8.11
CA ILE A 178 17.00 -0.59 -9.09
C ILE A 178 16.18 0.53 -9.72
N GLN A 179 16.21 0.63 -11.05
CA GLN A 179 15.27 1.44 -11.80
C GLN A 179 14.07 0.58 -12.21
N TYR A 180 12.93 0.79 -11.54
CA TYR A 180 11.70 0.10 -11.90
C TYR A 180 11.06 0.78 -13.11
N GLN A 181 10.59 -0.02 -14.07
CA GLN A 181 9.98 0.47 -15.31
C GLN A 181 8.65 -0.24 -15.56
N TYR A 182 7.73 0.48 -16.19
CA TYR A 182 6.49 -0.06 -16.71
C TYR A 182 6.38 0.20 -18.21
N GLU A 183 5.69 -0.68 -18.92
CA GLU A 183 5.34 -0.48 -20.32
C GLU A 183 4.09 0.40 -20.40
N ASP A 184 4.18 1.55 -21.07
CA ASP A 184 3.02 2.43 -21.26
C ASP A 184 1.95 1.70 -22.09
N ALA A 185 0.72 1.70 -21.56
CA ALA A 185 -0.37 0.93 -22.15
C ALA A 185 -0.70 1.36 -23.60
N ARG A 186 -0.44 2.62 -23.97
CA ARG A 186 -0.74 3.22 -25.28
C ARG A 186 0.45 3.17 -26.22
N THR A 187 1.63 3.64 -25.79
CA THR A 187 2.80 3.76 -26.68
C THR A 187 3.63 2.47 -26.76
N LYS A 188 3.47 1.56 -25.78
CA LYS A 188 4.31 0.36 -25.60
C LYS A 188 5.78 0.66 -25.31
N GLU A 189 6.08 1.89 -24.92
CA GLU A 189 7.43 2.29 -24.52
C GLU A 189 7.67 2.03 -23.04
N TRP A 190 8.91 1.69 -22.68
CA TRP A 190 9.31 1.50 -21.30
C TRP A 190 9.57 2.84 -20.62
N THR A 191 8.80 3.12 -19.58
CA THR A 191 8.86 4.36 -18.80
C THR A 191 9.36 4.09 -17.39
N ASN A 192 10.21 4.97 -16.88
CA ASN A 192 10.70 4.92 -15.50
C ASN A 192 9.58 5.20 -14.50
N LEU A 193 9.45 4.34 -13.50
CA LEU A 193 8.59 4.54 -12.34
C LEU A 193 9.41 5.25 -11.27
N GLY A 194 9.48 6.58 -11.36
CA GLY A 194 10.33 7.40 -10.49
C GLY A 194 11.82 7.19 -10.71
N LYS A 195 12.64 7.61 -9.74
CA LYS A 195 14.10 7.47 -9.76
C LYS A 195 14.52 6.06 -9.34
N ALA A 196 15.74 5.66 -9.69
CA ALA A 196 16.34 4.42 -9.19
C ALA A 196 16.53 4.46 -7.66
N VAL A 197 16.25 3.35 -7.00
CA VAL A 197 16.22 3.25 -5.52
C VAL A 197 17.14 2.15 -5.00
N ALA A 198 17.90 2.46 -3.95
CA ALA A 198 18.71 1.48 -3.22
C ALA A 198 17.83 0.60 -2.30
N PHE A 199 18.44 -0.37 -1.64
CA PHE A 199 17.74 -1.17 -0.63
C PHE A 199 17.19 -0.27 0.50
N GLY A 200 15.93 -0.51 0.88
CA GLY A 200 15.22 0.24 1.89
C GLY A 200 14.67 1.60 1.44
N GLU A 201 14.84 1.94 0.17
CA GLU A 201 14.29 3.16 -0.41
C GLU A 201 13.00 2.87 -1.21
N SER A 202 12.24 3.95 -1.46
CA SER A 202 11.05 3.92 -2.30
C SER A 202 11.06 5.02 -3.34
N THR A 203 10.36 4.78 -4.44
CA THR A 203 10.09 5.81 -5.44
C THR A 203 9.00 6.75 -4.93
N GLU A 204 8.88 7.91 -5.55
CA GLU A 204 7.64 8.69 -5.49
C GLU A 204 6.48 7.91 -6.16
N ARG A 205 5.24 8.23 -5.77
CA ARG A 205 4.05 7.71 -6.42
C ARG A 205 3.94 8.26 -7.84
N THR A 206 4.09 7.37 -8.81
CA THR A 206 4.00 7.69 -10.24
C THR A 206 2.62 7.32 -10.78
N LYS A 207 2.02 8.20 -11.58
CA LYS A 207 0.77 7.95 -12.29
C LYS A 207 1.03 7.04 -13.49
N ILE A 208 0.22 6.00 -13.63
CA ILE A 208 0.25 5.09 -14.78
C ILE A 208 -1.11 5.10 -15.47
N LYS A 209 -1.09 5.04 -16.80
CA LYS A 209 -2.31 4.98 -17.61
C LYS A 209 -2.90 3.58 -17.61
N VAL A 210 -4.20 3.51 -17.37
CA VAL A 210 -5.04 2.34 -17.39
C VAL A 210 -6.01 2.46 -18.56
N VAL A 211 -5.79 1.63 -19.59
CA VAL A 211 -6.64 1.62 -20.78
C VAL A 211 -7.63 0.47 -20.68
N LYS A 212 -8.87 0.75 -20.27
CA LYS A 212 -9.92 -0.27 -20.17
C LYS A 212 -10.33 -0.76 -21.57
N SER A 213 -10.53 -2.07 -21.69
CA SER A 213 -11.08 -2.68 -22.92
C SER A 213 -12.61 -2.76 -22.92
N VAL A 214 -13.24 -2.73 -21.74
CA VAL A 214 -14.69 -2.85 -21.57
C VAL A 214 -15.26 -1.56 -20.98
N PHE A 215 -16.15 -0.92 -21.72
CA PHE A 215 -16.73 0.40 -21.37
C PHE A 215 -17.40 0.42 -19.99
N ASN A 216 -18.27 -0.55 -19.70
CA ASN A 216 -19.03 -0.65 -18.44
C ASN A 216 -18.42 -1.70 -17.49
N SER A 217 -17.19 -1.44 -17.03
CA SER A 217 -16.50 -2.27 -16.04
C SER A 217 -15.82 -1.38 -15.00
N SER A 218 -15.32 -1.98 -13.91
CA SER A 218 -14.43 -1.29 -12.96
C SER A 218 -13.15 -0.74 -13.62
N GLY A 219 -12.88 -1.17 -14.86
CA GLY A 219 -11.83 -0.68 -15.74
C GLY A 219 -10.43 -0.97 -15.20
N TYR A 220 -9.80 -1.95 -15.83
CA TYR A 220 -8.43 -2.33 -15.54
C TYR A 220 -7.68 -2.62 -16.83
N CYS A 221 -6.36 -2.59 -16.75
CA CYS A 221 -5.51 -3.15 -17.78
C CYS A 221 -4.32 -3.87 -17.16
N ARG A 222 -3.80 -4.85 -17.89
CA ARG A 222 -2.51 -5.45 -17.58
C ARG A 222 -1.41 -4.43 -17.90
N VAL A 223 -0.51 -4.21 -16.96
CA VAL A 223 0.68 -3.39 -17.10
C VAL A 223 1.89 -4.31 -16.91
N ASN A 224 2.78 -4.34 -17.90
CA ASN A 224 4.01 -5.11 -17.83
C ASN A 224 5.10 -4.28 -17.15
N TYR A 225 5.95 -4.94 -16.37
CA TYR A 225 7.02 -4.31 -15.62
C TYR A 225 8.35 -5.01 -15.87
N ARG A 226 9.42 -4.24 -15.77
CA ARG A 226 10.80 -4.73 -15.73
C ARG A 226 11.63 -3.90 -14.75
N MET A 227 12.82 -4.38 -14.46
CA MET A 227 13.79 -3.71 -13.57
C MET A 227 15.11 -3.58 -14.30
N LEU A 228 15.74 -2.42 -14.20
CA LEU A 228 17.11 -2.23 -14.63
C LEU A 228 18.04 -2.15 -13.43
N ASP A 229 19.26 -2.68 -13.58
CA ASP A 229 20.36 -2.46 -12.65
C ASP A 229 21.04 -1.10 -12.87
N GLU A 230 22.12 -0.84 -12.13
CA GLU A 230 22.84 0.43 -12.16
C GLU A 230 23.54 0.72 -13.49
N ASP A 231 23.86 -0.34 -14.25
CA ASP A 231 24.47 -0.25 -15.57
C ASP A 231 23.42 -0.06 -16.68
N GLY A 232 22.13 -0.09 -16.32
CA GLY A 232 21.02 0.03 -17.26
C GLY A 232 20.65 -1.28 -17.98
N ASN A 233 21.25 -2.41 -17.57
CA ASN A 233 20.86 -3.72 -18.08
C ASN A 233 19.61 -4.22 -17.36
N ILE A 234 18.85 -5.13 -17.99
CA ILE A 234 17.71 -5.74 -17.30
C ILE A 234 18.23 -6.60 -16.14
N LEU A 235 17.73 -6.33 -14.94
CA LEU A 235 18.15 -7.01 -13.72
C LEU A 235 17.98 -8.52 -13.87
N GLN A 236 19.07 -9.26 -13.64
CA GLN A 236 19.07 -10.72 -13.63
C GLN A 236 18.65 -11.25 -12.26
N VAL A 237 17.69 -12.18 -12.25
CA VAL A 237 17.11 -12.79 -11.04
C VAL A 237 16.99 -14.30 -11.19
N MET A 238 17.08 -15.05 -10.09
CA MET A 238 16.86 -16.49 -10.07
C MET A 238 15.37 -16.81 -10.21
N ASN A 239 15.01 -17.61 -11.21
CA ASN A 239 13.66 -18.15 -11.33
C ASN A 239 13.45 -19.41 -10.46
N SER A 240 12.22 -19.93 -10.42
CA SER A 240 11.87 -21.12 -9.63
C SER A 240 12.65 -22.39 -10.01
N ALA A 241 13.19 -22.45 -11.24
CA ALA A 241 14.04 -23.52 -11.74
C ALA A 241 15.54 -23.34 -11.41
N GLY A 242 15.91 -22.30 -10.66
CA GLY A 242 17.29 -22.04 -10.25
C GLY A 242 18.16 -21.41 -11.34
N LYS A 243 17.57 -20.87 -12.41
CA LYS A 243 18.32 -20.20 -13.50
C LYS A 243 18.20 -18.68 -13.38
N MET A 244 19.30 -17.99 -13.65
CA MET A 244 19.30 -16.53 -13.80
C MET A 244 18.60 -16.15 -15.10
N VAL A 245 17.61 -15.26 -15.00
CA VAL A 245 16.83 -14.75 -16.11
C VAL A 245 16.60 -13.24 -15.95
N ASN A 246 16.30 -12.55 -17.05
CA ASN A 246 15.84 -11.17 -17.00
C ASN A 246 14.57 -11.07 -16.17
N TYR A 247 14.51 -10.14 -15.21
CA TYR A 247 13.30 -9.85 -14.47
C TYR A 247 12.21 -9.36 -15.41
N SER A 248 11.03 -9.95 -15.29
CA SER A 248 9.80 -9.51 -15.96
C SER A 248 8.61 -9.91 -15.11
N ASP A 249 7.63 -9.02 -15.01
CA ASP A 249 6.40 -9.27 -14.27
C ASP A 249 5.23 -8.48 -14.88
N TYR A 250 4.01 -8.77 -14.45
CA TYR A 250 2.84 -7.98 -14.83
C TYR A 250 1.82 -7.91 -13.70
N TRP A 251 1.12 -6.78 -13.63
CA TRP A 251 0.02 -6.58 -12.69
C TRP A 251 -1.18 -5.96 -13.38
N ASN A 252 -2.37 -6.23 -12.83
CA ASN A 252 -3.57 -5.51 -13.25
C ASN A 252 -3.66 -4.21 -12.46
N ALA A 253 -3.61 -3.08 -13.16
CA ALA A 253 -3.89 -1.78 -12.59
C ALA A 253 -5.37 -1.44 -12.81
N TYR A 254 -6.05 -1.04 -11.74
CA TYR A 254 -7.44 -0.60 -11.80
C TYR A 254 -7.51 0.92 -11.68
N ILE A 255 -8.44 1.52 -12.40
CA ILE A 255 -8.68 2.96 -12.36
C ILE A 255 -8.97 3.41 -10.92
N GLY A 256 -8.39 4.55 -10.54
CA GLY A 256 -8.60 5.18 -9.24
C GLY A 256 -7.87 4.52 -8.08
N ARG A 257 -7.14 3.43 -8.32
CA ARG A 257 -6.39 2.72 -7.28
C ARG A 257 -4.96 3.23 -7.15
N SER A 258 -4.48 3.17 -5.92
CA SER A 258 -3.10 3.47 -5.58
C SER A 258 -2.46 2.19 -5.04
N TYR A 259 -1.29 1.85 -5.54
CA TYR A 259 -0.58 0.62 -5.23
C TYR A 259 0.81 0.92 -4.66
N MET A 260 1.29 -0.02 -3.87
CA MET A 260 2.68 -0.12 -3.44
C MET A 260 3.20 -1.48 -3.92
N HIS A 261 4.22 -1.45 -4.77
CA HIS A 261 4.91 -2.63 -5.25
C HIS A 261 6.14 -2.84 -4.38
N ILE A 262 6.14 -3.90 -3.57
CA ILE A 262 7.23 -4.20 -2.64
C ILE A 262 8.04 -5.34 -3.23
N TYR A 263 9.30 -5.09 -3.59
CA TYR A 263 10.18 -6.13 -4.10
C TYR A 263 10.95 -6.77 -2.96
N GLY A 264 10.85 -8.08 -2.79
CA GLY A 264 11.56 -8.80 -1.73
C GLY A 264 11.97 -10.20 -2.14
N GLY A 265 12.73 -10.86 -1.28
CA GLY A 265 13.34 -12.17 -1.54
C GLY A 265 14.80 -12.05 -1.98
N VAL A 266 15.36 -13.15 -2.46
CA VAL A 266 16.78 -13.26 -2.79
C VAL A 266 16.98 -13.30 -4.30
N ARG A 267 17.88 -12.47 -4.82
CA ARG A 267 18.17 -12.36 -6.25
C ARG A 267 18.78 -13.63 -6.81
N THR A 268 19.68 -14.26 -6.05
CA THR A 268 20.55 -15.37 -6.52
C THR A 268 20.26 -16.72 -5.88
N ALA A 269 19.21 -16.84 -5.06
CA ALA A 269 18.88 -18.07 -4.33
C ALA A 269 17.38 -18.17 -4.02
N LYS A 270 16.99 -19.27 -3.35
CA LYS A 270 15.66 -19.39 -2.74
C LYS A 270 15.66 -18.78 -1.33
N PRO A 271 14.57 -18.13 -0.90
CA PRO A 271 13.33 -17.86 -1.64
C PRO A 271 13.57 -16.86 -2.78
N VAL A 272 13.03 -17.17 -3.96
CA VAL A 272 13.22 -16.36 -5.17
C VAL A 272 12.61 -14.97 -4.96
N SER A 273 13.26 -13.96 -5.55
CA SER A 273 12.75 -12.59 -5.49
C SER A 273 11.45 -12.43 -6.29
N ALA A 274 10.52 -11.64 -5.76
CA ALA A 274 9.25 -11.32 -6.41
C ALA A 274 8.68 -10.00 -5.90
N VAL A 275 7.96 -9.28 -6.76
CA VAL A 275 7.17 -8.12 -6.33
C VAL A 275 5.87 -8.61 -5.68
N LYS A 276 5.49 -7.94 -4.58
CA LYS A 276 4.17 -8.05 -3.97
C LYS A 276 3.42 -6.75 -4.18
N GLN A 277 2.26 -6.81 -4.81
CA GLN A 277 1.36 -5.66 -4.94
C GLN A 277 0.51 -5.51 -3.68
N TRP A 278 0.57 -4.34 -3.07
CA TRP A 278 -0.25 -3.94 -1.94
C TRP A 278 -1.14 -2.76 -2.32
N THR A 279 -2.42 -2.78 -1.97
CA THR A 279 -3.33 -1.68 -2.28
C THR A 279 -3.28 -0.63 -1.17
N SER A 280 -2.89 0.59 -1.54
CA SER A 280 -2.86 1.78 -0.71
C SER A 280 -4.07 2.64 -1.08
N LEU A 281 -5.16 2.64 -0.31
CA LEU A 281 -6.41 3.42 -0.55
C LEU A 281 -6.55 4.61 0.39
#